data_AF-A0A6M8AZ52-F1
#
_entry.id   AF-A0A6M8AZ52-F1
#
_cell.length_a   1.000
_cell.length_b   1.000
_cell.length_c   1.000
_cell.angle_alpha   90.00
_cell.angle_beta   90.00
_cell.angle_gamma   90.00
#
_symmetry.space_group_name_H-M   'P 1'
#
loop_
_entity.id
_entity.type
_entity.pdbx_description
1 polymer ?
#
loop_
_entity_poly.entity_id
_entity_poly.type
_entity_poly.pdbx_seq_one_letter_code
_entity_poly.pdbx_strand_id
1 'polypeptide(L)'
;MGISAEQAAAVKSAADAVRGNAGQHAADFFIFFFKKFPDVQNKFPHFKGKSVDSLTGVPQFAGHTSAVLEDVLKTVCLAGDDAALAAKGKQVAADHVARHVGAAEYKLLFAALNEFLAAKLGGAYNAGAWDAASKAVMAALG
;
A
#
# COMPACT_ATOMS: atom_id res chain seq x y z
N MET A 1 -0.91 11.84 -15.81
CA MET A 1 -2.28 11.33 -16.02
C MET A 1 -2.85 11.09 -14.64
N GLY A 2 -3.43 12.13 -14.06
CA GLY A 2 -4.07 12.07 -12.75
C GLY A 2 -5.49 11.50 -12.82
N ILE A 3 -6.07 11.28 -11.66
CA ILE A 3 -7.47 10.88 -11.50
C ILE A 3 -8.39 12.10 -11.36
N SER A 4 -9.69 11.93 -11.64
CA SER A 4 -10.72 12.97 -11.41
C SER A 4 -10.90 13.32 -9.93
N ALA A 5 -11.54 14.46 -9.65
CA ALA A 5 -11.83 14.90 -8.28
C ALA A 5 -12.73 13.89 -7.53
N GLU A 6 -13.72 13.31 -8.22
CA GLU A 6 -14.61 12.28 -7.69
C GLU A 6 -13.84 11.00 -7.35
N GLN A 7 -12.93 10.58 -8.23
CA GLN A 7 -12.05 9.44 -7.96
C GLN A 7 -11.11 9.72 -6.79
N ALA A 8 -10.53 10.93 -6.70
CA ALA A 8 -9.68 11.33 -5.59
C ALA A 8 -10.44 11.33 -4.25
N ALA A 9 -11.68 11.81 -4.23
CA ALA A 9 -12.54 11.76 -3.05
C ALA A 9 -12.84 10.32 -2.62
N ALA A 10 -13.14 9.42 -3.57
CA ALA A 10 -13.40 8.02 -3.29
C ALA A 10 -12.15 7.29 -2.74
N VAL A 11 -10.98 7.57 -3.31
CA VAL A 11 -9.69 7.06 -2.82
C VAL A 11 -9.43 7.51 -1.39
N LYS A 12 -9.60 8.81 -1.12
CA LYS A 12 -9.41 9.37 0.21
C LYS A 12 -10.37 8.76 1.23
N SER A 13 -11.65 8.59 0.89
CA SER A 13 -12.64 7.99 1.79
C SER A 13 -12.26 6.57 2.21
N ALA A 14 -11.81 5.74 1.26
CA ALA A 14 -11.34 4.40 1.56
C ALA A 14 -10.05 4.40 2.40
N ALA A 15 -9.12 5.32 2.13
CA ALA A 15 -7.90 5.47 2.92
C ALA A 15 -8.22 5.86 4.38
N ASP A 16 -9.17 6.77 4.57
CA ASP A 16 -9.59 7.23 5.90
C ASP A 16 -10.29 6.11 6.69
N ALA A 17 -11.07 5.24 6.01
CA ALA A 17 -11.65 4.05 6.63
C ALA A 17 -10.58 3.05 7.14
N VAL A 18 -9.44 2.95 6.45
CA VAL A 18 -8.30 2.16 6.93
C VAL A 18 -7.61 2.84 8.12
N ARG A 19 -7.42 4.15 8.07
CA ARG A 19 -6.76 4.93 9.14
C ARG A 19 -7.48 4.90 10.47
N GLY A 20 -8.82 4.76 10.48
CA GLY A 20 -9.62 4.69 11.71
C GLY A 20 -9.18 3.60 12.71
N ASN A 21 -8.45 2.57 12.26
CA ASN A 21 -7.74 1.61 13.11
C ASN A 21 -6.42 1.19 12.46
N ALA A 22 -5.54 2.17 12.22
CA ALA A 22 -4.31 1.99 11.44
C ALA A 22 -3.38 0.88 11.95
N GLY A 23 -3.31 0.65 13.26
CA GLY A 23 -2.49 -0.40 13.86
C GLY A 23 -2.96 -1.80 13.45
N GLN A 24 -4.22 -2.12 13.76
CA GLN A 24 -4.80 -3.42 13.46
C GLN A 24 -4.91 -3.64 11.94
N HIS A 25 -5.38 -2.63 11.20
CA HIS A 25 -5.58 -2.78 9.76
C HIS A 25 -4.27 -2.95 9.00
N ALA A 26 -3.18 -2.32 9.47
CA ALA A 26 -1.86 -2.56 8.91
C ALA A 26 -1.38 -3.99 9.17
N ALA A 27 -1.53 -4.49 10.40
CA ALA A 27 -1.20 -5.87 10.72
C ALA A 27 -2.00 -6.86 9.85
N ASP A 28 -3.32 -6.69 9.78
CA ASP A 28 -4.21 -7.54 8.98
C ASP A 28 -3.81 -7.54 7.50
N PHE A 29 -3.55 -6.35 6.94
CA PHE A 29 -3.14 -6.20 5.54
C PHE A 29 -1.80 -6.88 5.28
N PHE A 30 -0.78 -6.68 6.12
CA PHE A 30 0.53 -7.28 5.90
C PHE A 30 0.55 -8.80 6.11
N ILE A 31 -0.23 -9.32 7.06
CA ILE A 31 -0.44 -10.76 7.20
C ILE A 31 -1.09 -11.32 5.93
N PHE A 32 -2.17 -10.69 5.45
CA PHE A 32 -2.82 -11.07 4.20
C PHE A 32 -1.84 -11.03 3.01
N PHE A 33 -1.07 -9.94 2.89
CA PHE A 33 -0.12 -9.71 1.82
C PHE A 33 1.00 -10.75 1.81
N PHE A 34 1.59 -11.06 2.97
CA PHE A 34 2.66 -12.06 3.08
C PHE A 34 2.15 -13.49 2.91
N LYS A 35 0.92 -13.80 3.31
CA LYS A 35 0.30 -15.10 2.97
C LYS A 35 0.10 -15.26 1.47
N LYS A 36 -0.32 -14.20 0.79
CA LYS A 36 -0.58 -14.20 -0.66
C LYS A 36 0.71 -14.22 -1.48
N PHE A 37 1.73 -13.49 -1.03
CA PHE A 37 3.01 -13.34 -1.71
C PHE A 37 4.19 -13.54 -0.73
N PRO A 38 4.51 -14.79 -0.36
CA PRO A 38 5.49 -15.10 0.68
C PRO A 38 6.90 -14.58 0.36
N ASP A 39 7.26 -14.52 -0.92
CA ASP A 39 8.57 -13.97 -1.35
C ASP A 39 8.73 -12.49 -1.02
N VAL A 40 7.63 -11.73 -0.92
CA VAL A 40 7.69 -10.32 -0.55
C VAL A 40 8.08 -10.16 0.92
N GLN A 41 7.67 -11.07 1.81
CA GLN A 41 8.11 -11.04 3.22
C GLN A 41 9.63 -11.09 3.34
N ASN A 42 10.31 -11.81 2.44
CA ASN A 42 11.76 -11.94 2.45
C ASN A 42 12.50 -10.63 2.13
N LYS A 43 11.80 -9.61 1.61
CA LYS A 43 12.33 -8.25 1.40
C LYS A 43 12.36 -7.41 2.68
N PHE A 44 11.70 -7.87 3.75
CA PHE A 44 11.65 -7.21 5.05
C PHE A 44 12.60 -7.92 6.03
N PRO A 45 13.80 -7.38 6.32
CA PRO A 45 14.84 -8.09 7.07
C PRO A 45 14.40 -8.56 8.46
N HIS A 46 13.56 -7.79 9.15
CA HIS A 46 13.03 -8.15 10.47
C HIS A 46 12.02 -9.30 10.43
N PHE A 47 11.43 -9.59 9.26
CA PHE A 47 10.36 -10.59 9.08
C PHE A 47 10.84 -11.81 8.30
N LYS A 48 11.94 -11.69 7.53
CA LYS A 48 12.51 -12.77 6.73
C LYS A 48 12.72 -14.05 7.57
N GLY A 49 12.26 -15.18 7.02
CA GLY A 49 12.41 -16.51 7.63
C GLY A 49 11.50 -16.80 8.84
N LYS A 50 10.67 -15.84 9.28
CA LYS A 50 9.66 -16.08 10.32
C LYS A 50 8.37 -16.64 9.71
N SER A 51 7.61 -17.39 10.48
CA SER A 51 6.25 -17.78 10.08
C SER A 51 5.36 -16.53 10.01
N VAL A 52 4.54 -16.41 8.96
CA VAL A 52 3.61 -15.28 8.80
C VAL A 52 2.71 -15.14 10.03
N ASP A 53 2.19 -16.26 10.54
CA ASP A 53 1.28 -16.28 11.70
C ASP A 53 1.95 -15.84 13.00
N SER A 54 3.29 -15.82 13.06
CA SER A 54 4.05 -15.35 14.23
C SER A 54 4.40 -13.87 14.19
N LEU A 55 4.17 -13.18 13.07
CA LEU A 55 4.67 -11.82 12.87
C LEU A 55 4.02 -10.79 13.80
N THR A 56 2.77 -10.99 14.21
CA THR A 56 2.09 -10.10 15.17
C THR A 56 2.77 -10.06 16.54
N GLY A 57 3.55 -11.09 16.90
CA GLY A 57 4.38 -11.13 18.10
C GLY A 57 5.79 -10.53 17.93
N VAL A 58 6.18 -10.11 16.72
CA VAL A 58 7.50 -9.50 16.47
C VAL A 58 7.47 -8.04 16.92
N PRO A 59 8.39 -7.58 17.81
CA PRO A 59 8.33 -6.24 18.40
C PRO A 59 8.23 -5.08 17.41
N GLN A 60 8.84 -5.23 16.23
CA GLN A 60 8.86 -4.20 15.19
C GLN A 60 7.65 -4.25 14.24
N PHE A 61 6.84 -5.30 14.29
CA PHE A 61 5.83 -5.57 13.25
C PHE A 61 4.81 -4.44 13.17
N ALA A 62 4.06 -4.19 14.25
CA ALA A 62 2.99 -3.20 14.26
C ALA A 62 3.48 -1.81 13.83
N GLY A 63 4.57 -1.32 14.44
CA GLY A 63 5.12 0.00 14.14
C GLY A 63 5.58 0.13 12.68
N HIS A 64 6.28 -0.88 12.15
CA HIS A 64 6.77 -0.85 10.78
C HIS A 64 5.63 -0.96 9.77
N THR A 65 4.70 -1.90 9.96
CA THR A 65 3.59 -2.11 9.02
C THR A 65 2.66 -0.91 8.97
N SER A 66 2.38 -0.26 10.11
CA SER A 66 1.57 0.95 10.13
C SER A 66 2.25 2.11 9.40
N ALA A 67 3.55 2.29 9.59
CA ALA A 67 4.30 3.33 8.89
C ALA A 67 4.28 3.12 7.37
N VAL A 68 4.49 1.87 6.91
CA VAL A 68 4.47 1.55 5.47
C VAL A 68 3.08 1.70 4.88
N LEU A 69 2.04 1.17 5.54
CA LEU A 69 0.68 1.31 5.04
C LEU A 69 0.25 2.78 4.97
N GLU A 70 0.60 3.59 5.96
CA GLU A 70 0.29 5.02 5.93
C GLU A 70 1.00 5.75 4.79
N ASP A 71 2.27 5.42 4.51
CA ASP A 71 3.01 6.03 3.39
C ASP A 71 2.43 5.63 2.03
N VAL A 72 2.00 4.36 1.89
CA VAL A 72 1.28 3.88 0.70
C VAL A 72 -0.03 4.64 0.52
N LEU A 73 -0.86 4.74 1.56
CA LEU A 73 -2.15 5.44 1.50
C LEU A 73 -1.96 6.93 1.17
N LYS A 74 -0.98 7.59 1.79
CA LYS A 74 -0.61 8.99 1.46
C LYS A 74 -0.23 9.12 0.00
N THR A 75 0.63 8.24 -0.50
CA THR A 75 1.09 8.29 -1.89
C THR A 75 -0.07 8.09 -2.88
N VAL A 76 -0.96 7.13 -2.62
CA VAL A 76 -2.16 6.91 -3.47
C VAL A 76 -3.11 8.11 -3.43
N CYS A 77 -3.25 8.78 -2.27
CA CYS A 77 -4.06 10.00 -2.17
C CYS A 77 -3.50 11.18 -2.98
N LEU A 78 -2.24 11.15 -3.40
CA LEU A 78 -1.66 12.16 -4.29
C LEU A 78 -2.02 11.94 -5.76
N ALA A 79 -2.75 10.88 -6.12
CA ALA A 79 -3.06 10.55 -7.51
C ALA A 79 -3.83 11.63 -8.30
N GLY A 80 -4.44 12.62 -7.62
CA GLY A 80 -5.07 13.78 -8.24
C GLY A 80 -4.15 15.00 -8.42
N ASP A 81 -2.90 14.93 -7.93
CA ASP A 81 -1.89 15.99 -8.02
C ASP A 81 -0.63 15.43 -8.70
N ASP A 82 -0.57 15.59 -10.03
CA ASP A 82 0.52 15.04 -10.85
C ASP A 82 1.92 15.52 -10.40
N ALA A 83 2.04 16.78 -9.93
CA ALA A 83 3.31 17.34 -9.51
C ALA A 83 3.76 16.74 -8.17
N ALA A 84 2.87 16.70 -7.18
CA ALA A 84 3.16 16.10 -5.88
C ALA A 84 3.40 14.59 -5.98
N LEU A 85 2.61 13.89 -6.81
CA LEU A 85 2.78 12.46 -7.05
C LEU A 85 4.12 12.16 -7.73
N ALA A 86 4.51 12.92 -8.75
CA ALA A 86 5.80 12.73 -9.42
C ALA A 86 6.99 12.95 -8.47
N ALA A 87 6.91 13.96 -7.61
CA ALA A 87 7.95 14.20 -6.60
C ALA A 87 8.03 13.05 -5.58
N LYS A 88 6.88 12.60 -5.05
CA LYS A 88 6.82 11.49 -4.10
C LYS A 88 7.24 10.16 -4.74
N GLY A 89 6.83 9.89 -5.97
CA GLY A 89 7.21 8.69 -6.72
C GLY A 89 8.73 8.55 -6.89
N LYS A 90 9.42 9.63 -7.27
CA LYS A 90 10.89 9.66 -7.35
C LYS A 90 11.55 9.36 -6.01
N GLN A 91 11.05 9.96 -4.93
CA GLN A 91 11.55 9.70 -3.58
C GLN A 91 11.35 8.23 -3.20
N VAL A 92 10.13 7.71 -3.35
CA VAL A 92 9.80 6.32 -3.02
C VAL A 92 10.64 5.34 -3.83
N ALA A 93 10.84 5.59 -5.13
CA ALA A 93 11.71 4.76 -5.97
C ALA A 93 13.15 4.76 -5.44
N ALA A 94 13.73 5.93 -5.16
CA ALA A 94 15.08 6.06 -4.62
C ALA A 94 15.26 5.32 -3.28
N ASP A 95 14.29 5.44 -2.36
CA ASP A 95 14.31 4.80 -1.04
C ASP A 95 14.24 3.26 -1.12
N HIS A 96 13.72 2.71 -2.22
CA HIS A 96 13.44 1.28 -2.39
C HIS A 96 14.43 0.55 -3.31
N VAL A 97 15.22 1.27 -4.11
CA VAL A 97 16.29 0.68 -4.96
C VAL A 97 17.27 -0.15 -4.13
N ALA A 98 17.77 0.40 -3.02
CA ALA A 98 18.71 -0.29 -2.13
C ALA A 98 18.10 -1.52 -1.42
N ARG A 99 16.76 -1.64 -1.44
CA ARG A 99 16.00 -2.76 -0.86
C ARG A 99 15.63 -3.81 -1.92
N HIS A 100 16.04 -3.61 -3.17
CA HIS A 100 15.66 -4.43 -4.32
C HIS A 100 14.14 -4.59 -4.44
N VAL A 101 13.40 -3.49 -4.22
CA VAL A 101 11.95 -3.40 -4.35
C VAL A 101 11.68 -2.48 -5.52
N GLY A 102 11.04 -3.00 -6.58
CA GLY A 102 10.74 -2.26 -7.79
C GLY A 102 9.28 -2.43 -8.24
N ALA A 103 9.02 -2.11 -9.51
CA ALA A 103 7.66 -2.14 -10.07
C ALA A 103 6.95 -3.50 -9.90
N ALA A 104 7.68 -4.61 -9.89
CA ALA A 104 7.10 -5.93 -9.68
C ALA A 104 6.48 -6.07 -8.28
N GLU A 105 7.22 -5.72 -7.23
CA GLU A 105 6.73 -5.78 -5.85
C GLU A 105 5.58 -4.78 -5.61
N TYR A 106 5.63 -3.58 -6.19
CA TYR A 106 4.52 -2.62 -6.08
C TYR A 106 3.24 -3.11 -6.77
N LYS A 107 3.34 -3.81 -7.91
CA LYS A 107 2.17 -4.45 -8.55
C LYS A 107 1.53 -5.48 -7.62
N LEU A 108 2.32 -6.30 -6.93
CA LEU A 108 1.81 -7.27 -5.95
C LEU A 108 1.15 -6.56 -4.76
N LEU A 109 1.78 -5.49 -4.27
CA LEU A 109 1.24 -4.68 -3.17
C LEU A 109 -0.11 -4.06 -3.53
N PHE A 110 -0.24 -3.42 -4.70
CA PHE A 110 -1.51 -2.82 -5.12
C PHE A 110 -2.58 -3.87 -5.43
N ALA A 111 -2.21 -5.02 -5.99
CA ALA A 111 -3.15 -6.13 -6.17
C ALA A 111 -3.73 -6.59 -4.83
N ALA A 112 -2.87 -6.82 -3.82
CA ALA A 112 -3.31 -7.20 -2.48
C ALA A 112 -4.10 -6.09 -1.78
N LEU A 113 -3.66 -4.83 -1.89
CA LEU A 113 -4.32 -3.71 -1.23
C LEU A 113 -5.73 -3.49 -1.78
N ASN A 114 -5.90 -3.57 -3.10
CA ASN A 114 -7.22 -3.45 -3.72
C ASN A 114 -8.16 -4.58 -3.29
N GLU A 115 -7.68 -5.82 -3.23
CA GLU A 115 -8.45 -6.97 -2.73
C GLU A 115 -8.82 -6.80 -1.25
N PHE A 116 -7.86 -6.37 -0.42
CA PHE A 116 -8.09 -6.11 1.00
C PHE A 116 -9.12 -5.01 1.24
N LEU A 117 -9.02 -3.89 0.52
CA LEU A 117 -9.96 -2.77 0.60
C LEU A 117 -11.35 -3.16 0.11
N ALA A 118 -11.44 -3.90 -1.00
CA ALA A 118 -12.71 -4.40 -1.53
C ALA A 118 -13.43 -5.29 -0.51
N ALA A 119 -12.72 -6.24 0.10
CA ALA A 119 -13.27 -7.12 1.12
C ALA A 119 -13.71 -6.35 2.37
N LYS A 120 -12.94 -5.34 2.77
CA LYS A 120 -13.19 -4.57 3.99
C LYS A 120 -14.33 -3.56 3.87
N LEU A 121 -14.42 -2.87 2.73
CA LEU A 121 -15.36 -1.77 2.53
C LEU A 121 -16.62 -2.18 1.76
N GLY A 122 -16.61 -3.36 1.12
CA GLY A 122 -17.77 -3.89 0.41
C GLY A 122 -18.32 -2.90 -0.61
N GLY A 123 -19.63 -2.62 -0.55
CA GLY A 123 -20.31 -1.70 -1.46
C GLY A 123 -19.82 -0.24 -1.41
N ALA A 124 -19.07 0.16 -0.39
CA ALA A 124 -18.45 1.48 -0.31
C ALA A 124 -17.11 1.58 -1.07
N TYR A 125 -16.53 0.46 -1.50
CA TYR A 125 -15.28 0.44 -2.25
C TYR A 125 -15.50 0.82 -3.72
N ASN A 126 -14.84 1.90 -4.16
CA ASN A 126 -14.80 2.26 -5.58
C ASN A 126 -13.56 1.66 -6.25
N ALA A 127 -13.72 0.46 -6.83
CA ALA A 127 -12.63 -0.25 -7.50
C ALA A 127 -12.02 0.54 -8.66
N GLY A 128 -12.84 1.24 -9.46
CA GLY A 128 -12.37 2.02 -10.59
C GLY A 128 -11.48 3.20 -10.19
N ALA A 129 -11.83 3.88 -9.09
CA ALA A 129 -11.02 4.96 -8.55
C ALA A 129 -9.67 4.46 -8.01
N TRP A 130 -9.68 3.36 -7.29
CA TRP A 130 -8.46 2.76 -6.73
C TRP A 130 -7.53 2.14 -7.77
N ASP A 131 -8.07 1.50 -8.80
CA ASP A 131 -7.30 1.00 -9.93
C ASP A 131 -6.62 2.16 -10.69
N ALA A 132 -7.37 3.23 -10.98
CA ALA A 132 -6.83 4.42 -11.63
C ALA A 132 -5.72 5.08 -10.79
N ALA A 133 -5.93 5.21 -9.47
CA ALA A 133 -4.94 5.78 -8.57
C ALA A 133 -3.69 4.90 -8.44
N SER A 134 -3.85 3.58 -8.32
CA SER A 134 -2.73 2.64 -8.27
C SER A 134 -1.89 2.70 -9.56
N LYS A 135 -2.54 2.82 -10.73
CA LYS A 135 -1.85 3.00 -12.02
C LYS A 135 -1.09 4.32 -12.09
N ALA A 136 -1.66 5.42 -11.58
CA ALA A 136 -0.99 6.71 -11.50
C ALA A 136 0.27 6.63 -10.62
N VAL A 137 0.18 5.99 -9.45
CA VAL A 137 1.35 5.76 -8.58
C VAL A 137 2.40 4.90 -9.27
N MET A 138 1.99 3.79 -9.89
CA MET A 138 2.90 2.92 -10.64
C MET A 138 3.65 3.67 -11.74
N ALA A 139 2.97 4.56 -12.48
CA ALA A 139 3.61 5.39 -13.50
C ALA A 139 4.60 6.40 -12.91
N ALA A 140 4.34 6.91 -11.70
CA ALA A 140 5.22 7.85 -11.02
C ALA A 140 6.47 7.20 -10.40
N LEU A 141 6.46 5.88 -10.17
CA LEU A 141 7.61 5.13 -9.64
C LEU A 141 8.70 4.86 -10.70
N GLY A 142 8.37 4.95 -12.00
CA GLY A 142 9.28 4.65 -13.10
C GLY A 142 9.13 3.23 -13.63
#